data_AF-A0A7J4RWN4-F1
#
_entry.id   AF-A0A7J4RWN4-F1
#
_cell.length_a   1.000
_cell.length_b   1.000
_cell.length_c   1.000
_cell.angle_alpha   90.00
_cell.angle_beta   90.00
_cell.angle_gamma   90.00
#
_symmetry.space_group_name_H-M   'P 1'
#
loop_
_entity.id
_entity.type
_entity.pdbx_description
1 polymer ?
#
loop_
_entity_poly.entity_id
_entity_poly.type
_entity_poly.pdbx_seq_one_letter_code
_entity_poly.pdbx_strand_id
1 'polypeptide(L)'
;VASQLGLVVGLLVLLRPSSTRGSHHTRGFIIAVSCVSLIHPTGAIYLGLLMIAHVVIGLSLRAEYSENFHRLLLACSILITIAAAISVIFLAPRMLDEAVFAEYGWQGGKPLLTYNGVLLAFSMVAGWKLRSTVEGRMLISWIALLWVLTSIHLIEGLQDIPVLSLLSYTLYSMGLHAFHIPLAALGALWLSPSTGLNSLDAKRGLLMINWDPCLHERIAKIMTAAVLIGIIMANVITANIAQHNELRPVTHADLEIRELLDTLPKDSIVYTENNHWGHIYDTPSRIQTTSMPTLGLLLVDETIHPLATSAIKYNNATKISQLGIDYAISSPIGSIGWTLAESRYWTIIEDIDGSRLWQFNPAGNSQQSTIATVDFDSCIGNCEARVDPWRDNRFQTLNEQYGELRAFIEEGANSLLNFELQRTAFVGSRICLFYESVGQHDEFYLSIGSQQTTVTSGSSGWHRHCFTLEMTHTTIDAGIEWDKSTSSSTWLNPSGLSGRGDRVLDTTGIRLHWLEIDV
;
A
#
# COMPACT_ATOMS: atom_id res chain seq x y z
N VAL A 1 -12.38 3.14 -5.42
CA VAL A 1 -12.63 4.39 -6.18
C VAL A 1 -13.84 4.30 -7.12
N ALA A 2 -13.91 3.32 -8.03
CA ALA A 2 -15.00 3.21 -9.01
C ALA A 2 -16.43 3.18 -8.40
N SER A 3 -16.61 2.52 -7.25
CA SER A 3 -17.89 2.49 -6.53
C SER A 3 -18.33 3.84 -5.96
N GLN A 4 -17.44 4.83 -5.88
CA GLN A 4 -17.76 6.17 -5.36
C GLN A 4 -18.28 7.12 -6.45
N LEU A 5 -18.15 6.77 -7.74
CA LEU A 5 -18.65 7.59 -8.86
C LEU A 5 -20.17 7.82 -8.78
N GLY A 6 -20.92 6.85 -8.27
CA GLY A 6 -22.37 6.99 -8.05
C GLY A 6 -22.73 8.08 -7.04
N LEU A 7 -21.85 8.39 -6.08
CA LEU A 7 -22.08 9.48 -5.13
C LEU A 7 -22.06 10.85 -5.80
N VAL A 8 -21.26 11.03 -6.85
CA VAL A 8 -21.25 12.28 -7.63
C VAL A 8 -22.63 12.49 -8.28
N VAL A 9 -23.17 11.44 -8.92
CA VAL A 9 -24.52 11.47 -9.50
C VAL A 9 -25.57 11.68 -8.41
N GLY A 10 -25.44 10.99 -7.28
CA GLY A 10 -26.33 11.12 -6.12
C GLY A 10 -26.38 12.55 -5.57
N LEU A 11 -25.23 13.19 -5.39
CA LEU A 11 -25.12 14.58 -4.95
C LEU A 11 -25.76 15.54 -5.95
N LEU A 12 -25.47 15.39 -7.25
CA LEU A 12 -26.04 16.24 -8.30
C LEU A 12 -27.57 16.14 -8.41
N VAL A 13 -28.13 14.96 -8.18
CA VAL A 13 -29.58 14.73 -8.25
C VAL A 13 -30.29 15.11 -6.95
N LEU A 14 -29.74 14.71 -5.80
CA LEU A 14 -30.42 14.84 -4.51
C LEU A 14 -30.28 16.23 -3.88
N LEU A 15 -29.17 16.95 -4.12
CA LEU A 15 -29.03 18.36 -3.71
C LEU A 15 -29.81 19.33 -4.61
N ARG A 16 -30.28 18.88 -5.79
CA ARG A 16 -31.10 19.70 -6.67
C ARG A 16 -32.49 19.92 -6.06
N PRO A 17 -33.05 21.15 -6.11
CA PRO A 17 -34.39 21.45 -5.63
C PRO A 17 -35.44 20.57 -6.30
N SER A 18 -36.37 20.03 -5.49
CA SER A 18 -37.44 19.13 -5.94
C SER A 18 -38.32 19.73 -7.06
N SER A 19 -38.50 21.05 -7.06
CA SER A 19 -39.25 21.80 -8.09
C SER A 19 -38.61 21.74 -9.48
N THR A 20 -37.30 21.48 -9.58
CA THR A 20 -36.55 21.41 -10.84
C THR A 20 -36.17 19.98 -11.24
N ARG A 21 -36.63 18.98 -10.47
CA ARG A 21 -36.28 17.57 -10.67
C ARG A 21 -37.25 16.92 -11.67
N GLY A 22 -36.83 16.85 -12.94
CA GLY A 22 -37.52 16.09 -13.97
C GLY A 22 -37.36 14.57 -13.85
N SER A 23 -38.24 13.82 -14.52
CA SER A 23 -38.28 12.34 -14.52
C SER A 23 -36.96 11.68 -14.98
N HIS A 24 -36.22 12.32 -15.90
CA HIS A 24 -34.93 11.85 -16.37
C HIS A 24 -33.85 11.82 -15.29
N HIS A 25 -33.89 12.74 -14.31
CA HIS A 25 -32.93 12.75 -13.20
C HIS A 25 -33.15 11.57 -12.24
N THR A 26 -34.41 11.23 -11.96
CA THR A 26 -34.76 10.07 -11.14
C THR A 26 -34.34 8.76 -11.83
N ARG A 27 -34.55 8.65 -13.15
CA ARG A 27 -34.07 7.49 -13.94
C ARG A 27 -32.54 7.38 -13.93
N GLY A 28 -31.84 8.49 -14.15
CA GLY A 28 -30.37 8.53 -14.10
C GLY A 28 -29.82 8.14 -12.73
N PHE A 29 -30.47 8.60 -11.65
CA PHE A 29 -30.12 8.21 -10.29
C PHE A 29 -30.31 6.70 -10.07
N ILE A 30 -31.45 6.12 -10.44
CA ILE A 30 -31.71 4.68 -10.31
C ILE A 30 -30.65 3.85 -11.05
N ILE A 31 -30.33 4.23 -12.29
CA ILE A 31 -29.28 3.55 -13.07
C ILE A 31 -27.93 3.64 -12.34
N ALA A 32 -27.56 4.82 -11.84
CA ALA A 32 -26.31 5.00 -11.10
C ALA A 32 -26.26 4.17 -9.81
N VAL A 33 -27.37 4.10 -9.05
CA VAL A 33 -27.47 3.23 -7.86
C VAL A 33 -27.24 1.78 -8.24
N SER A 34 -27.90 1.30 -9.29
CA SER A 34 -27.77 -0.09 -9.77
C SER A 34 -26.34 -0.39 -10.20
N CYS A 35 -25.71 0.47 -11.00
CA CYS A 35 -24.32 0.29 -11.43
C CYS A 35 -23.34 0.27 -10.25
N VAL A 36 -23.51 1.16 -9.27
CA VAL A 36 -22.62 1.21 -8.10
C VAL A 36 -22.81 0.02 -7.19
N SER A 37 -24.05 -0.44 -7.01
CA SER A 37 -24.37 -1.66 -6.26
C SER A 37 -23.70 -2.90 -6.86
N LEU A 38 -23.55 -2.94 -8.19
CA LEU A 38 -22.87 -4.03 -8.90
C LEU A 38 -21.34 -3.97 -8.80
N ILE A 39 -20.74 -2.79 -8.61
CA ILE A 39 -19.28 -2.62 -8.51
C ILE A 39 -18.79 -2.95 -7.09
N HIS A 40 -19.42 -2.37 -6.07
CA HIS A 40 -19.04 -2.62 -4.68
C HIS A 40 -20.16 -2.17 -3.71
N PRO A 41 -20.50 -2.97 -2.68
CA PRO A 41 -21.61 -2.66 -1.76
C PRO A 41 -21.44 -1.32 -1.01
N THR A 42 -20.21 -0.85 -0.77
CA THR A 42 -19.93 0.42 -0.09
C THR A 42 -20.60 1.64 -0.72
N GLY A 43 -20.56 1.75 -2.04
CA GLY A 43 -21.11 2.93 -2.72
C GLY A 43 -22.62 2.98 -2.60
N ALA A 44 -23.28 1.81 -2.62
CA ALA A 44 -24.71 1.67 -2.41
C ALA A 44 -25.12 2.06 -0.99
N ILE A 45 -24.36 1.64 0.03
CA ILE A 45 -24.59 2.01 1.43
C ILE A 45 -24.51 3.53 1.60
N TYR A 46 -23.45 4.17 1.10
CA TYR A 46 -23.26 5.62 1.26
C TYR A 46 -24.35 6.42 0.57
N LEU A 47 -24.74 6.00 -0.64
CA LEU A 47 -25.80 6.64 -1.40
C LEU A 47 -27.18 6.39 -0.76
N GLY A 48 -27.41 5.20 -0.20
CA GLY A 48 -28.58 4.88 0.60
C GLY A 48 -28.70 5.78 1.84
N LEU A 49 -27.61 6.02 2.56
CA LEU A 49 -27.59 6.95 3.70
C LEU A 49 -27.79 8.41 3.28
N LEU A 50 -27.23 8.85 2.14
CA LEU A 50 -27.46 10.19 1.59
C LEU A 50 -28.95 10.41 1.31
N MET A 51 -29.59 9.38 0.80
CA MET A 51 -31.00 9.37 0.49
C MET A 51 -31.87 9.30 1.76
N ILE A 52 -31.49 8.53 2.78
CA ILE A 52 -32.15 8.58 4.10
C ILE A 52 -32.04 10.00 4.69
N ALA A 53 -30.88 10.65 4.58
CA ALA A 53 -30.72 12.04 5.00
C ALA A 53 -31.66 12.98 4.22
N HIS A 54 -31.80 12.81 2.90
CA HIS A 54 -32.76 13.55 2.08
C HIS A 54 -34.20 13.35 2.57
N VAL A 55 -34.57 12.11 2.90
CA VAL A 55 -35.90 11.75 3.40
C VAL A 55 -36.18 12.38 4.76
N VAL A 56 -35.26 12.26 5.72
CA VAL A 56 -35.39 12.84 7.06
C VAL A 56 -35.61 14.36 6.99
N ILE A 57 -34.84 15.05 6.15
CA ILE A 57 -35.01 16.50 5.95
C ILE A 57 -36.31 16.81 5.21
N GLY A 58 -36.70 16.03 4.20
CA GLY A 58 -37.98 16.18 3.50
C GLY A 58 -39.19 16.04 4.43
N LEU A 59 -39.18 15.07 5.34
CA LEU A 59 -40.25 14.89 6.34
C LEU A 59 -40.34 16.05 7.33
N SER A 60 -39.19 16.66 7.67
CA SER A 60 -39.16 17.86 8.52
C SER A 60 -39.75 19.10 7.83
N LEU A 61 -39.92 19.07 6.50
CA LEU A 61 -40.32 20.21 5.66
C LEU A 61 -41.74 20.05 5.08
N ARG A 62 -42.76 20.00 5.96
CA ARG A 62 -44.23 20.01 5.69
C ARG A 62 -44.79 18.91 4.75
N ALA A 63 -45.99 18.44 5.10
CA ALA A 63 -46.72 17.31 4.51
C ALA A 63 -47.18 17.46 3.03
N GLU A 64 -46.96 18.61 2.39
CA GLU A 64 -47.48 18.93 1.03
C GLU A 64 -46.63 18.35 -0.12
N TYR A 65 -45.43 17.83 0.17
CA TYR A 65 -44.52 17.23 -0.80
C TYR A 65 -44.72 15.71 -1.00
N SER A 66 -45.89 15.17 -0.68
CA SER A 66 -46.05 13.73 -0.44
C SER A 66 -45.94 12.83 -1.68
N GLU A 67 -46.43 13.21 -2.86
CA GLU A 67 -46.66 12.20 -3.92
C GLU A 67 -45.39 11.72 -4.64
N ASN A 68 -44.53 12.64 -5.11
CA ASN A 68 -43.23 12.28 -5.69
C ASN A 68 -42.25 11.75 -4.62
N PHE A 69 -42.44 12.16 -3.37
CA PHE A 69 -41.68 11.68 -2.22
C PHE A 69 -41.97 10.21 -1.92
N HIS A 70 -43.23 9.78 -1.92
CA HIS A 70 -43.60 8.37 -1.71
C HIS A 70 -43.08 7.46 -2.83
N ARG A 71 -43.09 7.92 -4.09
CA ARG A 71 -42.53 7.15 -5.23
C ARG A 71 -41.02 6.97 -5.12
N LEU A 72 -40.30 8.03 -4.72
CA LEU A 72 -38.86 7.94 -4.49
C LEU A 72 -38.59 6.99 -3.31
N LEU A 73 -39.25 7.18 -2.18
CA LEU A 73 -39.08 6.36 -0.97
C LEU A 73 -39.37 4.87 -1.23
N LEU A 74 -40.42 4.56 -2.00
CA LEU A 74 -40.74 3.19 -2.40
C LEU A 74 -39.68 2.57 -3.32
N ALA A 75 -39.28 3.28 -4.39
CA ALA A 75 -38.24 2.80 -5.30
C ALA A 75 -36.92 2.54 -4.56
N CYS A 76 -36.61 3.41 -3.61
CA CYS A 76 -35.43 3.38 -2.79
C CYS A 76 -35.44 2.27 -1.73
N SER A 77 -36.58 2.05 -1.07
CA SER A 77 -36.80 0.93 -0.16
C SER A 77 -36.64 -0.40 -0.90
N ILE A 78 -37.19 -0.50 -2.11
CA ILE A 78 -37.05 -1.68 -2.96
C ILE A 78 -35.57 -1.90 -3.33
N LEU A 79 -34.85 -0.86 -3.76
CA LEU A 79 -33.44 -0.95 -4.13
C LEU A 79 -32.55 -1.35 -2.93
N ILE A 80 -32.75 -0.74 -1.75
CA ILE A 80 -32.01 -1.12 -0.53
C ILE A 80 -32.33 -2.56 -0.13
N THR A 81 -33.59 -2.97 -0.20
CA THR A 81 -34.00 -4.33 0.15
C THR A 81 -33.40 -5.35 -0.81
N ILE A 82 -33.35 -5.05 -2.11
CA ILE A 82 -32.69 -5.90 -3.11
C ILE A 82 -31.17 -5.96 -2.86
N ALA A 83 -30.51 -4.81 -2.62
CA ALA A 83 -29.08 -4.79 -2.35
C ALA A 83 -28.71 -5.52 -1.04
N ALA A 84 -29.54 -5.38 0.00
CA ALA A 84 -29.40 -6.12 1.25
C ALA A 84 -29.64 -7.61 1.04
N ALA A 85 -30.69 -8.00 0.29
CA ALA A 85 -30.97 -9.40 -0.02
C ALA A 85 -29.84 -10.04 -0.84
N ILE A 86 -29.28 -9.34 -1.83
CA ILE A 86 -28.13 -9.82 -2.61
C ILE A 86 -26.91 -10.01 -1.68
N SER A 87 -26.65 -9.06 -0.79
CA SER A 87 -25.54 -9.15 0.18
C SER A 87 -25.73 -10.32 1.15
N VAL A 88 -26.95 -10.54 1.64
CA VAL A 88 -27.25 -11.63 2.59
C VAL A 88 -27.28 -12.99 1.92
N ILE A 89 -27.76 -13.11 0.67
CA ILE A 89 -27.92 -14.40 -0.01
C ILE A 89 -26.62 -14.86 -0.67
N PHE A 90 -25.86 -13.94 -1.28
CA PHE A 90 -24.69 -14.30 -2.10
C PHE A 90 -23.35 -14.02 -1.43
N LEU A 91 -23.25 -12.97 -0.60
CA LEU A 91 -22.00 -12.58 0.05
C LEU A 91 -21.87 -13.14 1.46
N ALA A 92 -22.94 -13.10 2.27
CA ALA A 92 -22.88 -13.56 3.66
C ALA A 92 -22.44 -15.03 3.78
N PRO A 93 -22.97 -16.01 3.01
CA PRO A 93 -22.61 -17.42 3.19
C PRO A 93 -21.14 -17.74 2.90
N ARG A 94 -20.42 -16.85 2.21
CA ARG A 94 -18.99 -17.02 1.86
C ARG A 94 -18.03 -16.41 2.88
N MET A 95 -18.54 -15.66 3.85
CA MET A 95 -17.76 -14.84 4.79
C MET A 95 -18.06 -15.20 6.26
N LEU A 96 -18.68 -16.37 6.50
CA LEU A 96 -19.33 -16.74 7.75
C LEU A 96 -18.40 -17.21 8.87
N ASP A 97 -17.13 -17.51 8.59
CA ASP A 97 -16.35 -18.31 9.54
C ASP A 97 -15.39 -17.53 10.45
N GLU A 98 -15.07 -16.25 10.22
CA GLU A 98 -14.32 -15.46 11.21
C GLU A 98 -14.61 -13.94 11.24
N ALA A 99 -14.50 -13.40 12.45
CA ALA A 99 -14.64 -11.99 12.82
C ALA A 99 -13.36 -11.18 12.48
N VAL A 100 -13.18 -10.80 11.22
CA VAL A 100 -12.04 -9.95 10.82
C VAL A 100 -12.32 -8.49 11.20
N PHE A 101 -11.58 -8.00 12.20
CA PHE A 101 -11.62 -6.60 12.64
C PHE A 101 -11.23 -5.68 11.47
N ALA A 102 -11.85 -4.49 11.39
CA ALA A 102 -11.36 -3.45 10.50
C ALA A 102 -9.89 -3.15 10.86
N GLU A 103 -8.99 -3.30 9.89
CA GLU A 103 -7.53 -3.20 10.00
C GLU A 103 -7.02 -1.92 10.71
N TYR A 104 -7.87 -0.89 10.81
CA TYR A 104 -7.57 0.43 11.41
C TYR A 104 -8.44 0.80 12.63
N GLY A 105 -9.18 -0.16 13.21
CA GLY A 105 -10.08 0.08 14.35
C GLY A 105 -11.34 0.88 13.99
N TRP A 106 -11.94 1.58 14.96
CA TRP A 106 -13.20 2.30 14.77
C TRP A 106 -13.06 3.45 13.77
N GLN A 107 -13.70 3.29 12.61
CA GLN A 107 -13.60 4.20 11.47
C GLN A 107 -14.10 5.63 11.74
N GLY A 108 -15.06 5.81 12.66
CA GLY A 108 -15.54 7.12 13.09
C GLY A 108 -14.66 7.81 14.14
N GLY A 109 -13.58 7.15 14.58
CA GLY A 109 -12.64 7.62 15.59
C GLY A 109 -11.30 8.06 15.00
N LYS A 110 -10.22 7.35 15.35
CA LYS A 110 -8.85 7.69 14.94
C LYS A 110 -8.69 7.83 13.41
N PRO A 111 -9.17 6.90 12.56
CA PRO A 111 -9.05 7.04 11.11
C PRO A 111 -9.71 8.30 10.55
N LEU A 112 -10.91 8.65 11.02
CA LEU A 112 -11.60 9.89 10.63
C LEU A 112 -10.72 11.12 10.91
N LEU A 113 -10.13 11.20 12.11
CA LEU A 113 -9.27 12.32 12.51
C LEU A 113 -7.96 12.36 11.71
N THR A 114 -7.31 11.21 11.50
CA THR A 114 -6.05 11.13 10.75
C THR A 114 -6.22 11.58 9.31
N TYR A 115 -7.25 11.10 8.62
CA TYR A 115 -7.40 11.36 7.17
C TYR A 115 -8.22 12.62 6.86
N ASN A 116 -9.11 13.06 7.76
CA ASN A 116 -10.00 14.19 7.50
C ASN A 116 -9.91 15.29 8.55
N GLY A 117 -9.00 15.26 9.53
CA GLY A 117 -9.01 16.21 10.67
C GLY A 117 -9.10 17.69 10.27
N VAL A 118 -8.28 18.14 9.32
CA VAL A 118 -8.30 19.53 8.81
C VAL A 118 -9.62 19.84 8.12
N LEU A 119 -10.08 18.93 7.25
CA LEU A 119 -11.34 19.08 6.53
C LEU A 119 -12.54 19.04 7.48
N LEU A 120 -12.51 18.20 8.52
CA LEU A 120 -13.53 18.07 9.54
C LEU A 120 -13.69 19.39 10.32
N ALA A 121 -12.59 20.01 10.74
CA ALA A 121 -12.62 21.31 11.41
C ALA A 121 -13.23 22.40 10.51
N PHE A 122 -12.81 22.46 9.24
CA PHE A 122 -13.37 23.40 8.28
C PHE A 122 -14.87 23.16 8.02
N SER A 123 -15.25 21.91 7.79
CA SER A 123 -16.62 21.51 7.50
C SER A 123 -17.54 21.61 8.71
N MET A 124 -17.02 21.56 9.94
CA MET A 124 -17.79 21.83 11.16
C MET A 124 -18.23 23.31 11.21
N VAL A 125 -17.33 24.23 10.87
CA VAL A 125 -17.66 25.66 10.75
C VAL A 125 -18.63 25.90 9.59
N ALA A 126 -18.37 25.27 8.44
CA ALA A 126 -19.27 25.32 7.27
C ALA A 126 -20.68 24.83 7.63
N GLY A 127 -20.78 23.67 8.30
CA GLY A 127 -22.05 23.11 8.76
C GLY A 127 -22.78 24.01 9.73
N TRP A 128 -22.07 24.63 10.68
CA TRP A 128 -22.67 25.62 11.57
C TRP A 128 -23.25 26.80 10.81
N LYS A 129 -22.55 27.33 9.80
CA LYS A 129 -23.02 28.47 8.97
C LYS A 129 -24.17 28.08 8.03
N LEU A 130 -24.19 26.85 7.53
CA LEU A 130 -25.19 26.33 6.60
C LEU A 130 -26.38 25.61 7.26
N ARG A 131 -26.46 25.57 8.60
CA ARG A 131 -27.53 24.85 9.32
C ARG A 131 -28.95 25.34 9.05
N SER A 132 -29.11 26.54 8.48
CA SER A 132 -30.41 27.13 8.11
C SER A 132 -30.82 26.81 6.67
N THR A 133 -30.00 26.06 5.92
CA THR A 133 -30.32 25.63 4.54
C THR A 133 -30.70 24.16 4.49
N VAL A 134 -31.52 23.79 3.51
CA VAL A 134 -31.95 22.39 3.29
C VAL A 134 -30.75 21.51 2.93
N GLU A 135 -29.91 21.99 2.01
CA GLU A 135 -28.74 21.27 1.52
C GLU A 135 -27.69 21.09 2.62
N GLY A 136 -27.46 22.13 3.43
CA GLY A 136 -26.55 22.06 4.58
C GLY A 136 -27.01 21.05 5.62
N ARG A 137 -28.30 21.06 5.98
CA ARG A 137 -28.87 20.06 6.89
C ARG A 137 -28.84 18.65 6.31
N MET A 138 -29.05 18.49 5.02
CA MET A 138 -28.97 17.19 4.35
C MET A 138 -27.56 16.59 4.45
N LEU A 139 -26.51 17.38 4.17
CA LEU A 139 -25.13 16.92 4.29
C LEU A 139 -24.72 16.64 5.75
N ILE A 140 -25.14 17.49 6.70
CA ILE A 140 -24.90 17.25 8.14
C ILE A 140 -25.56 15.94 8.59
N SER A 141 -26.82 15.72 8.22
CA SER A 141 -27.54 14.47 8.51
C SER A 141 -26.87 13.27 7.86
N TRP A 142 -26.35 13.42 6.63
CA TRP A 142 -25.62 12.34 5.97
C TRP A 142 -24.34 11.99 6.70
N ILE A 143 -23.53 12.99 7.12
CA ILE A 143 -22.32 12.78 7.93
C ILE A 143 -22.67 12.09 9.25
N ALA A 144 -23.74 12.54 9.93
CA ALA A 144 -24.16 11.94 11.19
C ALA A 144 -24.60 10.48 11.02
N LEU A 145 -25.36 10.16 9.97
CA LEU A 145 -25.76 8.79 9.66
C LEU A 145 -24.57 7.89 9.33
N LEU A 146 -23.62 8.40 8.55
CA LEU A 146 -22.36 7.72 8.25
C LEU A 146 -21.56 7.46 9.53
N TRP A 147 -21.48 8.44 10.44
CA TRP A 147 -20.81 8.30 11.73
C TRP A 147 -21.48 7.27 12.63
N VAL A 148 -22.81 7.32 12.76
CA VAL A 148 -23.59 6.32 13.51
C VAL A 148 -23.35 4.92 12.95
N LEU A 149 -23.34 4.76 11.63
CA LEU A 149 -23.08 3.47 10.97
C LEU A 149 -21.72 2.87 11.38
N THR A 150 -20.69 3.71 11.58
CA THR A 150 -19.38 3.21 12.04
C THR A 150 -19.36 2.68 13.46
N SER A 151 -20.38 2.93 14.28
CA SER A 151 -20.48 2.43 15.66
C SER A 151 -20.55 0.91 15.73
N ILE A 152 -20.82 0.24 14.60
CA ILE A 152 -20.70 -1.22 14.47
C ILE A 152 -19.32 -1.74 14.91
N HIS A 153 -18.26 -0.95 14.75
CA HIS A 153 -16.91 -1.32 15.16
C HIS A 153 -16.63 -1.13 16.66
N LEU A 154 -17.54 -0.50 17.41
CA LEU A 154 -17.38 -0.25 18.85
C LEU A 154 -18.01 -1.34 19.72
N ILE A 155 -18.88 -2.17 19.16
CA ILE A 155 -19.64 -3.16 19.91
C ILE A 155 -18.99 -4.53 19.70
N GLU A 156 -18.25 -4.96 20.72
CA GLU A 156 -17.68 -6.30 20.82
C GLU A 156 -18.80 -7.35 20.80
N GLY A 157 -18.66 -8.41 19.98
CA GLY A 157 -19.67 -9.49 19.85
C GLY A 157 -20.73 -9.33 18.74
N LEU A 158 -20.85 -8.16 18.08
CA LEU A 158 -21.70 -8.07 16.86
C LEU A 158 -21.09 -8.82 15.67
N GLN A 159 -19.83 -9.22 15.78
CA GLN A 159 -19.07 -9.95 14.78
C GLN A 159 -19.58 -11.39 14.57
N ASP A 160 -20.22 -11.97 15.59
CA ASP A 160 -20.83 -13.30 15.51
C ASP A 160 -22.15 -13.29 14.71
N ILE A 161 -22.66 -12.09 14.38
CA ILE A 161 -23.83 -11.93 13.51
C ILE A 161 -23.35 -11.73 12.07
N PRO A 162 -23.62 -12.68 11.16
CA PRO A 162 -23.06 -12.68 9.79
C PRO A 162 -23.27 -11.40 8.99
N VAL A 163 -24.47 -10.83 9.11
CA VAL A 163 -24.87 -9.62 8.38
C VAL A 163 -24.09 -8.40 8.90
N LEU A 164 -23.80 -8.35 10.20
CA LEU A 164 -23.08 -7.25 10.83
C LEU A 164 -21.57 -7.38 10.61
N SER A 165 -21.03 -8.60 10.58
CA SER A 165 -19.65 -8.86 10.16
C SER A 165 -19.41 -8.41 8.71
N LEU A 166 -20.31 -8.80 7.78
CA LEU A 166 -20.23 -8.35 6.38
C LEU A 166 -20.34 -6.82 6.27
N LEU A 167 -21.23 -6.19 7.06
CA LEU A 167 -21.36 -4.74 7.08
C LEU A 167 -20.08 -4.08 7.60
N SER A 168 -19.49 -4.57 8.71
CA SER A 168 -18.20 -4.12 9.24
C SER A 168 -17.09 -4.24 8.18
N TYR A 169 -17.01 -5.39 7.48
CA TYR A 169 -16.07 -5.60 6.39
C TYR A 169 -16.25 -4.57 5.29
N THR A 170 -17.48 -4.32 4.83
CA THR A 170 -17.69 -3.30 3.79
C THR A 170 -17.27 -1.90 4.26
N LEU A 171 -17.31 -1.61 5.55
CA LEU A 171 -16.99 -0.30 6.12
C LEU A 171 -15.50 -0.13 6.48
N TYR A 172 -14.64 -1.11 6.21
CA TYR A 172 -13.23 -1.14 6.69
C TYR A 172 -12.37 0.09 6.33
N SER A 173 -12.67 0.77 5.22
CA SER A 173 -11.92 1.93 4.70
C SER A 173 -12.77 3.21 4.69
N MET A 174 -13.85 3.22 5.47
CA MET A 174 -14.81 4.33 5.50
C MET A 174 -14.17 5.65 5.94
N GLY A 175 -13.21 5.59 6.88
CA GLY A 175 -12.43 6.74 7.35
C GLY A 175 -11.70 7.50 6.25
N LEU A 176 -11.25 6.81 5.19
CA LEU A 176 -10.50 7.41 4.09
C LEU A 176 -11.39 8.15 3.08
N HIS A 177 -12.56 7.60 2.76
CA HIS A 177 -13.33 8.09 1.61
C HIS A 177 -14.77 8.51 1.93
N ALA A 178 -15.44 7.84 2.87
CA ALA A 178 -16.88 8.05 3.05
C ALA A 178 -17.22 9.32 3.81
N PHE A 179 -16.35 9.74 4.74
CA PHE A 179 -16.47 11.04 5.40
C PHE A 179 -15.90 12.16 4.55
N HIS A 180 -14.86 11.88 3.76
CA HIS A 180 -14.19 12.88 2.95
C HIS A 180 -15.15 13.56 1.96
N ILE A 181 -15.94 12.78 1.23
CA ILE A 181 -16.89 13.29 0.21
C ILE A 181 -17.93 14.24 0.80
N PRO A 182 -18.73 13.87 1.82
CA PRO A 182 -19.71 14.78 2.42
C PRO A 182 -19.07 16.00 3.07
N LEU A 183 -17.93 15.84 3.76
CA LEU A 183 -17.24 16.97 4.38
C LEU A 183 -16.74 17.96 3.31
N ALA A 184 -16.15 17.45 2.22
CA ALA A 184 -15.71 18.26 1.09
C ALA A 184 -16.89 18.95 0.40
N ALA A 185 -18.01 18.25 0.20
CA ALA A 185 -19.22 18.84 -0.37
C ALA A 185 -19.76 19.99 0.51
N LEU A 186 -19.80 19.80 1.83
CA LEU A 186 -20.26 20.81 2.78
C LEU A 186 -19.34 22.05 2.79
N GLY A 187 -18.03 21.83 2.77
CA GLY A 187 -17.04 22.89 2.64
C GLY A 187 -17.14 23.64 1.31
N ALA A 188 -17.35 22.91 0.21
CA ALA A 188 -17.50 23.48 -1.13
C ALA A 188 -18.77 24.34 -1.26
N LEU A 189 -19.89 23.91 -0.66
CA LEU A 189 -21.12 24.72 -0.61
C LEU A 189 -20.89 26.04 0.14
N TRP A 190 -20.07 26.03 1.19
CA TRP A 190 -19.76 27.24 1.94
C TRP A 190 -18.77 28.18 1.22
N LEU A 191 -17.87 27.61 0.43
CA LEU A 191 -16.92 28.37 -0.40
C LEU A 191 -17.57 29.00 -1.63
N SER A 192 -18.64 28.41 -2.14
CA SER A 192 -19.25 28.84 -3.39
C SER A 192 -20.16 30.07 -3.21
N PRO A 193 -19.94 31.17 -3.96
CA PRO A 193 -20.71 32.40 -3.83
C PRO A 193 -22.10 32.34 -4.47
N SER A 194 -22.35 31.36 -5.35
CA SER A 194 -23.54 31.30 -6.22
C SER A 194 -24.29 29.97 -6.15
N THR A 195 -24.52 29.45 -4.94
CA THR A 195 -25.15 28.14 -4.74
C THR A 195 -26.67 28.14 -4.82
N GLY A 196 -27.31 29.30 -4.58
CA GLY A 196 -28.78 29.39 -4.60
C GLY A 196 -29.44 28.45 -3.58
N LEU A 197 -28.88 28.36 -2.37
CA LEU A 197 -29.33 27.41 -1.34
C LEU A 197 -30.76 27.69 -0.88
N ASN A 198 -31.50 26.65 -0.50
CA ASN A 198 -32.87 26.81 -0.03
C ASN A 198 -32.87 27.14 1.47
N SER A 199 -33.19 28.38 1.83
CA SER A 199 -33.32 28.80 3.23
C SER A 199 -34.62 28.32 3.84
N LEU A 200 -34.56 27.84 5.08
CA LEU A 200 -35.72 27.33 5.82
C LEU A 200 -36.64 28.43 6.36
N ASP A 201 -36.07 29.61 6.64
CA ASP A 201 -36.75 30.69 7.37
C ASP A 201 -37.38 31.75 6.43
N ALA A 202 -37.01 31.80 5.15
CA ALA A 202 -37.52 32.80 4.20
C ALA A 202 -37.82 32.23 2.80
N LYS A 203 -38.97 32.62 2.22
CA LYS A 203 -39.25 32.41 0.79
C LYS A 203 -38.42 33.39 -0.03
N ARG A 204 -37.43 32.90 -0.78
CA ARG A 204 -36.62 33.74 -1.67
C ARG A 204 -37.42 34.17 -2.90
N GLY A 205 -37.34 35.45 -3.22
CA GLY A 205 -37.76 36.00 -4.51
C GLY A 205 -36.65 35.88 -5.57
N LEU A 206 -37.02 36.08 -6.84
CA LEU A 206 -36.17 35.91 -8.04
C LEU A 206 -34.90 36.80 -8.06
N LEU A 207 -34.80 37.79 -7.17
CA LEU A 207 -33.69 38.77 -7.07
C LEU A 207 -32.71 38.50 -5.91
N MET A 208 -32.81 37.38 -5.17
CA MET A 208 -31.94 37.09 -4.02
C MET A 208 -30.69 36.24 -4.32
N ILE A 209 -30.22 36.26 -5.57
CA ILE A 209 -28.94 35.64 -5.96
C ILE A 209 -27.80 36.38 -5.22
N ASN A 210 -26.88 35.64 -4.56
CA ASN A 210 -25.76 36.11 -3.70
C ASN A 210 -26.04 36.40 -2.20
N TRP A 211 -27.18 35.99 -1.65
CA TRP A 211 -27.47 36.12 -0.20
C TRP A 211 -27.16 34.84 0.62
N ASP A 212 -26.47 33.87 0.03
CA ASP A 212 -26.02 32.68 0.75
C ASP A 212 -24.88 33.04 1.72
N PRO A 213 -24.82 32.44 2.92
CA PRO A 213 -23.69 32.60 3.81
C PRO A 213 -22.47 31.96 3.15
N CYS A 214 -21.62 32.78 2.52
CA CYS A 214 -20.41 32.34 1.84
C CYS A 214 -19.15 32.94 2.49
N LEU A 215 -18.00 32.34 2.23
CA LEU A 215 -16.72 32.95 2.58
C LEU A 215 -16.50 34.26 1.81
N HIS A 216 -15.74 35.18 2.41
CA HIS A 216 -15.30 36.37 1.70
C HIS A 216 -14.48 35.96 0.46
N GLU A 217 -14.76 36.57 -0.69
CA GLU A 217 -14.24 36.15 -2.00
C GLU A 217 -12.70 36.00 -2.02
N ARG A 218 -11.99 36.92 -1.36
CA ARG A 218 -10.52 36.85 -1.24
C ARG A 218 -10.05 35.60 -0.51
N ILE A 219 -10.72 35.26 0.60
CA ILE A 219 -10.39 34.08 1.41
C ILE A 219 -10.74 32.81 0.63
N ALA A 220 -11.89 32.78 -0.04
CA ALA A 220 -12.27 31.65 -0.89
C ALA A 220 -11.25 31.41 -2.02
N LYS A 221 -10.79 32.47 -2.71
CA LYS A 221 -9.74 32.36 -3.74
C LYS A 221 -8.42 31.84 -3.17
N ILE A 222 -7.99 32.34 -2.01
CA ILE A 222 -6.77 31.87 -1.33
C ILE A 222 -6.90 30.39 -0.97
N MET A 223 -8.03 29.97 -0.41
CA MET A 223 -8.27 28.57 -0.06
C MET A 223 -8.27 27.67 -1.29
N THR A 224 -8.98 28.04 -2.35
CA THR A 224 -9.00 27.27 -3.61
C THR A 224 -7.60 27.16 -4.21
N ALA A 225 -6.82 28.25 -4.23
CA ALA A 225 -5.44 28.23 -4.69
C ALA A 225 -4.56 27.30 -3.82
N ALA A 226 -4.72 27.34 -2.50
CA ALA A 226 -4.00 26.45 -1.59
C ALA A 226 -4.34 24.98 -1.82
N VAL A 227 -5.61 24.63 -2.05
CA VAL A 227 -6.02 23.26 -2.39
C VAL A 227 -5.40 22.83 -3.72
N LEU A 228 -5.42 23.68 -4.75
CA LEU A 228 -4.81 23.38 -6.05
C LEU A 228 -3.30 23.15 -5.93
N ILE A 229 -2.60 24.00 -5.19
CA ILE A 229 -1.16 23.85 -4.91
C ILE A 229 -0.91 22.54 -4.16
N GLY A 230 -1.75 22.19 -3.17
CA GLY A 230 -1.69 20.92 -2.45
C GLY A 230 -1.85 19.71 -3.36
N ILE A 231 -2.81 19.73 -4.29
CA ILE A 231 -3.02 18.67 -5.28
C ILE A 231 -1.81 18.54 -6.20
N ILE A 232 -1.26 19.67 -6.69
CA ILE A 232 -0.08 19.66 -7.55
C ILE A 232 1.12 19.08 -6.79
N MET A 233 1.38 19.53 -5.56
CA MET A 233 2.47 19.01 -4.72
C MET A 233 2.30 17.51 -4.46
N ALA A 234 1.09 17.03 -4.16
CA ALA A 234 0.84 15.61 -3.94
C ALA A 234 1.15 14.75 -5.20
N ASN A 235 0.78 15.23 -6.39
CA ASN A 235 1.13 14.55 -7.64
C ASN A 235 2.63 14.59 -7.93
N VAL A 236 3.31 15.71 -7.65
CA VAL A 236 4.78 15.82 -7.79
C VAL A 236 5.47 14.83 -6.85
N ILE A 237 5.04 14.76 -5.59
CA ILE A 237 5.56 13.77 -4.62
C ILE A 237 5.32 12.34 -5.13
N THR A 238 4.13 12.06 -5.66
CA THR A 238 3.80 10.72 -6.19
C THR A 238 4.67 10.37 -7.40
N ALA A 239 4.92 11.33 -8.29
CA ALA A 239 5.80 11.17 -9.44
C ALA A 239 7.26 10.97 -9.02
N ASN A 240 7.72 11.69 -7.99
CA ASN A 240 9.04 11.48 -7.40
C ASN A 240 9.16 10.07 -6.81
N ILE A 241 8.22 9.64 -5.95
CA ILE A 241 8.19 8.26 -5.39
C ILE A 241 8.19 7.20 -6.49
N ALA A 242 7.52 7.42 -7.62
CA ALA A 242 7.49 6.47 -8.73
C ALA A 242 8.88 6.22 -9.37
N GLN A 243 9.82 7.16 -9.22
CA GLN A 243 11.21 7.06 -9.67
C GLN A 243 12.11 6.31 -8.69
N HIS A 244 11.63 6.00 -7.48
CA HIS A 244 12.37 5.29 -6.44
C HIS A 244 11.94 3.82 -6.40
N ASN A 245 12.59 2.97 -7.21
CA ASN A 245 12.26 1.54 -7.29
C ASN A 245 12.64 0.76 -6.02
N GLU A 246 13.56 1.26 -5.21
CA GLU A 246 14.00 0.67 -3.94
C GLU A 246 12.84 0.58 -2.92
N LEU A 247 11.85 1.47 -3.04
CA LEU A 247 10.64 1.46 -2.22
C LEU A 247 9.62 0.40 -2.65
N ARG A 248 9.81 -0.25 -3.81
CA ARG A 248 8.87 -1.24 -4.32
C ARG A 248 9.04 -2.57 -3.56
N PRO A 249 7.93 -3.25 -3.23
CA PRO A 249 7.99 -4.54 -2.53
C PRO A 249 8.45 -5.70 -3.41
N VAL A 250 8.64 -5.47 -4.72
CA VAL A 250 9.07 -6.45 -5.73
C VAL A 250 10.07 -5.75 -6.63
N THR A 251 11.23 -6.38 -6.89
CA THR A 251 12.26 -5.84 -7.78
C THR A 251 11.93 -6.12 -9.25
N HIS A 252 12.62 -5.45 -10.18
CA HIS A 252 12.50 -5.78 -11.61
C HIS A 252 12.98 -7.21 -11.89
N ALA A 253 14.09 -7.61 -11.26
CA ALA A 253 14.62 -8.95 -11.37
C ALA A 253 13.68 -10.03 -10.83
N ASP A 254 12.90 -9.74 -9.78
CA ASP A 254 11.86 -10.66 -9.30
C ASP A 254 10.79 -10.91 -10.37
N LEU A 255 10.46 -9.90 -11.18
CA LEU A 255 9.50 -10.04 -12.28
C LEU A 255 10.08 -10.88 -13.43
N GLU A 256 11.35 -10.67 -13.78
CA GLU A 256 12.02 -11.47 -14.81
C GLU A 256 12.14 -12.95 -14.40
N ILE A 257 12.53 -13.23 -13.15
CA ILE A 257 12.56 -14.60 -12.62
C ILE A 257 11.17 -15.26 -12.66
N ARG A 258 10.09 -14.50 -12.44
CA ARG A 258 8.71 -15.02 -12.53
C ARG A 258 8.35 -15.43 -13.95
N GLU A 259 8.78 -14.66 -14.96
CA GLU A 259 8.59 -15.02 -16.37
C GLU A 259 9.35 -16.32 -16.72
N LEU A 260 10.51 -16.55 -16.12
CA LEU A 260 11.28 -17.79 -16.33
C LEU A 260 10.62 -19.04 -15.75
N LEU A 261 9.66 -18.90 -14.82
CA LEU A 261 8.90 -20.05 -14.31
C LEU A 261 8.08 -20.75 -15.40
N ASP A 262 7.77 -20.05 -16.50
CA ASP A 262 7.17 -20.64 -17.68
C ASP A 262 8.09 -21.60 -18.45
N THR A 263 9.38 -21.63 -18.18
CA THR A 263 10.29 -22.58 -18.82
C THR A 263 10.41 -23.90 -18.06
N LEU A 264 9.88 -23.97 -16.84
CA LEU A 264 10.02 -25.12 -15.96
C LEU A 264 9.19 -26.34 -16.44
N PRO A 265 9.62 -27.56 -16.07
CA PRO A 265 8.87 -28.78 -16.37
C PRO A 265 7.44 -28.75 -15.80
N LYS A 266 6.54 -29.52 -16.41
CA LYS A 266 5.15 -29.65 -15.93
C LYS A 266 5.11 -30.29 -14.54
N ASP A 267 4.16 -29.83 -13.73
CA ASP A 267 3.88 -30.28 -12.37
C ASP A 267 5.03 -30.05 -11.37
N SER A 268 5.95 -29.13 -11.70
CA SER A 268 7.02 -28.72 -10.79
C SER A 268 6.47 -27.94 -9.60
N ILE A 269 6.95 -28.25 -8.40
CA ILE A 269 6.64 -27.51 -7.17
C ILE A 269 7.78 -26.52 -6.88
N VAL A 270 7.43 -25.24 -6.86
CA VAL A 270 8.35 -24.12 -6.62
C VAL A 270 8.14 -23.58 -5.21
N TYR A 271 9.19 -23.61 -4.41
CA TYR A 271 9.19 -22.91 -3.13
C TYR A 271 9.25 -21.40 -3.33
N THR A 272 8.34 -20.69 -2.67
CA THR A 272 8.25 -19.23 -2.67
C THR A 272 8.13 -18.74 -1.23
N GLU A 273 8.77 -17.62 -0.89
CA GLU A 273 8.59 -17.00 0.43
C GLU A 273 7.15 -16.50 0.60
N ASN A 274 6.59 -16.62 1.82
CA ASN A 274 5.26 -16.10 2.13
C ASN A 274 5.31 -14.60 2.50
N ASN A 275 5.85 -13.81 1.56
CA ASN A 275 6.02 -12.35 1.66
C ASN A 275 5.74 -11.71 0.30
N HIS A 276 5.59 -10.38 0.27
CA HIS A 276 5.20 -9.64 -0.94
C HIS A 276 6.08 -9.92 -2.17
N TRP A 277 7.40 -10.06 -2.00
CA TRP A 277 8.33 -10.40 -3.08
C TRP A 277 8.22 -11.86 -3.54
N GLY A 278 7.81 -12.78 -2.66
CA GLY A 278 7.65 -14.21 -2.97
C GLY A 278 6.29 -14.56 -3.57
N HIS A 279 5.28 -13.71 -3.42
CA HIS A 279 3.96 -13.96 -3.99
C HIS A 279 3.92 -13.78 -5.51
N ILE A 280 3.43 -14.81 -6.21
CA ILE A 280 3.28 -14.84 -7.67
C ILE A 280 1.78 -14.65 -8.00
N TYR A 281 1.44 -13.55 -8.64
CA TYR A 281 0.04 -13.17 -8.92
C TYR A 281 -0.57 -13.87 -10.14
N ASP A 282 0.28 -14.30 -11.11
CA ASP A 282 -0.14 -15.02 -12.31
C ASP A 282 0.71 -16.28 -12.44
N THR A 283 0.43 -17.24 -11.56
CA THR A 283 1.19 -18.50 -11.54
C THR A 283 0.80 -19.34 -12.75
N PRO A 284 1.76 -19.74 -13.61
CA PRO A 284 1.48 -20.62 -14.75
C PRO A 284 0.73 -21.88 -14.32
N SER A 285 -0.32 -22.27 -15.06
CA SER A 285 -1.19 -23.40 -14.70
C SER A 285 -0.50 -24.77 -14.59
N ARG A 286 0.75 -24.85 -15.05
CA ARG A 286 1.60 -26.05 -15.02
C ARG A 286 2.54 -26.14 -13.81
N ILE A 287 2.65 -25.09 -13.00
CA ILE A 287 3.51 -25.08 -11.81
C ILE A 287 2.66 -24.91 -10.55
N GLN A 288 3.17 -25.38 -9.43
CA GLN A 288 2.57 -25.18 -8.11
C GLN A 288 3.54 -24.39 -7.24
N THR A 289 3.01 -23.48 -6.43
CA THR A 289 3.80 -22.63 -5.54
C THR A 289 3.48 -22.96 -4.09
N THR A 290 4.48 -22.85 -3.20
CA THR A 290 4.25 -23.17 -1.78
C THR A 290 3.52 -22.05 -1.05
N SER A 291 3.77 -20.78 -1.39
CA SER A 291 3.09 -19.64 -0.77
C SER A 291 1.80 -19.29 -1.50
N MET A 292 0.77 -18.88 -0.75
CA MET A 292 -0.45 -18.30 -1.31
C MET A 292 -0.66 -16.90 -0.70
N PRO A 293 -0.93 -15.85 -1.51
CA PRO A 293 -1.30 -14.56 -0.95
C PRO A 293 -2.64 -14.68 -0.23
N THR A 294 -2.65 -14.51 1.08
CA THR A 294 -3.90 -14.47 1.87
C THR A 294 -4.19 -13.03 2.25
N LEU A 295 -5.38 -12.54 1.89
CA LEU A 295 -5.89 -11.24 2.37
C LEU A 295 -6.66 -11.41 3.68
N GLY A 296 -6.41 -12.49 4.44
CA GLY A 296 -7.28 -12.92 5.55
C GLY A 296 -8.68 -13.35 5.11
N LEU A 297 -8.91 -13.55 3.81
CA LEU A 297 -10.20 -13.92 3.22
C LEU A 297 -10.32 -15.43 2.91
N LEU A 298 -9.20 -16.15 2.97
CA LEU A 298 -9.13 -17.57 2.66
C LEU A 298 -8.60 -18.30 3.89
N LEU A 299 -9.38 -19.23 4.42
CA LEU A 299 -8.93 -20.18 5.43
C LEU A 299 -8.09 -21.25 4.73
N VAL A 300 -6.88 -21.47 5.25
CA VAL A 300 -5.96 -22.49 4.73
C VAL A 300 -5.92 -23.61 5.76
N ASP A 301 -6.71 -24.66 5.52
CA ASP A 301 -6.81 -25.81 6.43
C ASP A 301 -5.47 -26.56 6.54
N GLU A 302 -4.78 -26.72 5.41
CA GLU A 302 -3.48 -27.37 5.32
C GLU A 302 -2.56 -26.60 4.36
N THR A 303 -1.31 -26.42 4.76
CA THR A 303 -0.28 -25.83 3.90
C THR A 303 1.07 -26.52 4.09
N ILE A 304 1.74 -26.80 2.98
CA ILE A 304 3.10 -27.33 2.98
C ILE A 304 4.14 -26.25 3.26
N HIS A 305 3.78 -24.96 3.20
CA HIS A 305 4.74 -23.85 3.24
C HIS A 305 5.56 -23.80 4.54
N PRO A 306 4.98 -23.86 5.76
CA PRO A 306 5.78 -23.81 6.99
C PRO A 306 6.75 -24.99 7.10
N LEU A 307 6.33 -26.18 6.65
CA LEU A 307 7.16 -27.38 6.61
C LEU A 307 8.30 -27.23 5.60
N ALA A 308 8.03 -26.66 4.43
CA ALA A 308 9.01 -26.37 3.39
C ALA A 308 10.05 -25.35 3.87
N THR A 309 9.59 -24.22 4.43
CA THR A 309 10.46 -23.17 4.99
C THR A 309 11.36 -23.73 6.08
N SER A 310 10.81 -24.53 7.01
CA SER A 310 11.62 -25.19 8.04
C SER A 310 12.60 -26.20 7.45
N ALA A 311 12.22 -26.96 6.43
CA ALA A 311 13.10 -27.94 5.80
C ALA A 311 14.28 -27.27 5.09
N ILE A 312 14.05 -26.14 4.42
CA ILE A 312 15.10 -25.33 3.78
C ILE A 312 16.01 -24.72 4.85
N LYS A 313 15.44 -24.07 5.87
CA LYS A 313 16.19 -23.44 6.96
C LYS A 313 17.17 -24.39 7.66
N TYR A 314 16.76 -25.64 7.88
CA TYR A 314 17.60 -26.65 8.53
C TYR A 314 18.32 -27.59 7.55
N ASN A 315 18.34 -27.28 6.25
CA ASN A 315 18.98 -28.10 5.22
C ASN A 315 18.54 -29.58 5.23
N ASN A 316 17.27 -29.86 5.53
CA ASN A 316 16.72 -31.21 5.59
C ASN A 316 16.30 -31.70 4.20
N ALA A 317 17.27 -32.18 3.43
CA ALA A 317 17.07 -32.68 2.07
C ALA A 317 16.01 -33.80 1.97
N THR A 318 15.93 -34.68 2.98
CA THR A 318 14.92 -35.76 3.00
C THR A 318 13.52 -35.19 3.07
N LYS A 319 13.29 -34.16 3.90
CA LYS A 319 11.97 -33.53 4.03
C LYS A 319 11.62 -32.72 2.77
N ILE A 320 12.57 -32.02 2.17
CA ILE A 320 12.37 -31.29 0.89
C ILE A 320 11.92 -32.27 -0.20
N SER A 321 12.62 -33.40 -0.34
CA SER A 321 12.26 -34.46 -1.30
C SER A 321 10.91 -35.10 -1.01
N GLN A 322 10.55 -35.32 0.27
CA GLN A 322 9.23 -35.83 0.66
C GLN A 322 8.09 -34.87 0.33
N LEU A 323 8.34 -33.56 0.38
CA LEU A 323 7.36 -32.53 0.01
C LEU A 323 7.26 -32.33 -1.52
N GLY A 324 8.12 -33.00 -2.31
CA GLY A 324 8.13 -32.91 -3.77
C GLY A 324 8.62 -31.56 -4.30
N ILE A 325 9.40 -30.81 -3.54
CA ILE A 325 9.89 -29.49 -3.94
C ILE A 325 11.09 -29.65 -4.87
N ASP A 326 10.96 -29.18 -6.10
CA ASP A 326 11.98 -29.31 -7.14
C ASP A 326 12.76 -28.01 -7.36
N TYR A 327 12.11 -26.86 -7.14
CA TYR A 327 12.69 -25.54 -7.39
C TYR A 327 12.38 -24.59 -6.25
N ALA A 328 13.14 -23.50 -6.17
CA ALA A 328 12.84 -22.39 -5.27
C ALA A 328 13.13 -21.06 -5.96
N ILE A 329 12.44 -20.00 -5.56
CA ILE A 329 12.80 -18.62 -5.93
C ILE A 329 13.15 -17.82 -4.68
N SER A 330 14.10 -16.90 -4.83
CA SER A 330 14.45 -15.94 -3.78
C SER A 330 14.61 -14.55 -4.36
N SER A 331 14.18 -13.55 -3.58
CA SER A 331 14.40 -12.13 -3.85
C SER A 331 15.58 -11.62 -3.01
N PRO A 332 16.36 -10.64 -3.47
CA PRO A 332 17.40 -9.98 -2.66
C PRO A 332 16.82 -9.23 -1.44
N ILE A 333 15.52 -8.89 -1.47
CA ILE A 333 14.81 -8.30 -0.33
C ILE A 333 14.53 -9.36 0.75
N GLY A 334 14.38 -10.62 0.33
CA GLY A 334 14.01 -11.75 1.18
C GLY A 334 15.10 -12.20 2.13
N SER A 335 14.87 -13.35 2.78
CA SER A 335 15.83 -13.93 3.74
C SER A 335 16.17 -15.38 3.45
N ILE A 336 15.38 -16.08 2.62
CA ILE A 336 15.69 -17.46 2.23
C ILE A 336 16.87 -17.53 1.26
N GLY A 337 17.11 -16.48 0.47
CA GLY A 337 18.18 -16.46 -0.53
C GLY A 337 19.55 -16.75 0.06
N TRP A 338 19.84 -16.22 1.25
CA TRP A 338 21.08 -16.48 1.99
C TRP A 338 21.20 -17.95 2.40
N THR A 339 20.11 -18.52 2.93
CA THR A 339 20.06 -19.92 3.36
C THR A 339 20.25 -20.87 2.17
N LEU A 340 19.66 -20.55 1.02
CA LEU A 340 19.81 -21.31 -0.20
C LEU A 340 21.25 -21.24 -0.73
N ALA A 341 21.87 -20.06 -0.71
CA ALA A 341 23.25 -19.85 -1.15
C ALA A 341 24.27 -20.61 -0.29
N GLU A 342 24.07 -20.67 1.03
CA GLU A 342 24.96 -21.43 1.93
C GLU A 342 24.73 -22.96 1.86
N SER A 343 23.64 -23.40 1.25
CA SER A 343 23.24 -24.80 1.19
C SER A 343 23.92 -25.55 0.04
N ARG A 344 24.47 -26.73 0.34
CA ARG A 344 25.01 -27.64 -0.68
C ARG A 344 23.95 -28.34 -1.55
N TYR A 345 22.67 -28.16 -1.25
CA TYR A 345 21.56 -28.86 -1.91
C TYR A 345 20.85 -28.01 -2.96
N TRP A 346 21.24 -26.76 -3.15
CA TRP A 346 20.55 -25.85 -4.07
C TRP A 346 21.53 -25.31 -5.10
N THR A 347 21.17 -25.46 -6.37
CA THR A 347 21.97 -24.95 -7.50
C THR A 347 21.28 -23.75 -8.11
N ILE A 348 22.02 -22.68 -8.39
CA ILE A 348 21.49 -21.52 -9.12
C ILE A 348 21.32 -21.90 -10.59
N ILE A 349 20.10 -21.75 -11.12
CA ILE A 349 19.80 -21.90 -12.54
C ILE A 349 19.98 -20.56 -13.24
N GLU A 350 19.35 -19.52 -12.69
CA GLU A 350 19.38 -18.15 -13.20
C GLU A 350 19.50 -17.16 -12.04
N ASP A 351 20.24 -16.08 -12.27
CA ASP A 351 20.53 -15.02 -11.29
C ASP A 351 20.53 -13.66 -11.98
N ILE A 352 19.54 -12.84 -11.66
CA ILE A 352 19.32 -11.50 -12.20
C ILE A 352 19.34 -10.55 -11.01
N ASP A 353 20.33 -9.67 -10.91
CA ASP A 353 20.51 -8.70 -9.81
C ASP A 353 20.23 -9.23 -8.40
N GLY A 354 20.55 -10.50 -8.14
CA GLY A 354 20.35 -11.13 -6.83
C GLY A 354 19.01 -11.85 -6.64
N SER A 355 18.04 -11.63 -7.52
CA SER A 355 16.86 -12.49 -7.62
C SER A 355 17.24 -13.77 -8.34
N ARG A 356 16.92 -14.91 -7.74
CA ARG A 356 17.46 -16.21 -8.18
C ARG A 356 16.40 -17.27 -8.31
N LEU A 357 16.57 -18.09 -9.34
CA LEU A 357 15.88 -19.36 -9.53
C LEU A 357 16.83 -20.49 -9.14
N TRP A 358 16.38 -21.35 -8.23
CA TRP A 358 17.15 -22.43 -7.67
C TRP A 358 16.58 -23.78 -8.06
N GLN A 359 17.45 -24.76 -8.28
CA GLN A 359 17.12 -26.17 -8.46
C GLN A 359 17.52 -26.97 -7.24
N PHE A 360 16.62 -27.83 -6.77
CA PHE A 360 16.94 -28.76 -5.71
C PHE A 360 17.80 -29.91 -6.24
N ASN A 361 18.94 -30.13 -5.58
CA ASN A 361 19.90 -31.17 -5.88
C ASN A 361 20.09 -32.09 -4.67
N PRO A 362 19.44 -33.26 -4.64
CA PRO A 362 19.48 -34.15 -3.49
C PRO A 362 20.87 -34.76 -3.22
N ALA A 363 21.77 -34.75 -4.21
CA ALA A 363 23.12 -35.28 -4.06
C ALA A 363 24.02 -34.41 -3.15
N GLY A 364 23.65 -33.14 -2.93
CA GLY A 364 24.36 -32.25 -2.02
C GLY A 364 25.76 -31.84 -2.50
N ASN A 365 25.93 -31.71 -3.82
CA ASN A 365 27.17 -31.30 -4.49
C ASN A 365 27.05 -29.96 -5.22
N SER A 366 26.11 -29.11 -4.80
CA SER A 366 25.98 -27.76 -5.32
C SER A 366 27.04 -26.83 -4.73
N GLN A 367 27.40 -25.80 -5.49
CA GLN A 367 28.31 -24.75 -5.05
C GLN A 367 27.73 -24.03 -3.84
N GLN A 368 28.58 -23.72 -2.86
CA GLN A 368 28.18 -23.00 -1.65
C GLN A 368 28.78 -21.61 -1.66
N SER A 369 28.02 -20.65 -1.16
CA SER A 369 28.51 -19.31 -0.89
C SER A 369 28.66 -19.12 0.63
N THR A 370 29.59 -18.27 1.04
CA THR A 370 29.61 -17.71 2.39
C THR A 370 29.17 -16.25 2.33
N ILE A 371 28.38 -15.84 3.32
CA ILE A 371 27.91 -14.46 3.43
C ILE A 371 28.79 -13.70 4.43
N ALA A 372 29.14 -12.47 4.09
CA ALA A 372 29.85 -11.55 4.97
C ALA A 372 29.05 -10.26 5.12
N THR A 373 28.82 -9.85 6.37
CA THR A 373 28.09 -8.62 6.72
C THR A 373 29.06 -7.47 6.99
N VAL A 374 28.58 -6.24 6.84
CA VAL A 374 29.35 -5.04 7.21
C VAL A 374 29.59 -5.03 8.72
N ASP A 375 30.83 -4.80 9.12
CA ASP A 375 31.18 -4.46 10.50
C ASP A 375 30.76 -3.01 10.76
N PHE A 376 29.74 -2.80 11.58
CA PHE A 376 29.25 -1.46 11.89
C PHE A 376 30.23 -0.64 12.75
N ASP A 377 31.17 -1.29 13.46
CA ASP A 377 32.21 -0.57 14.19
C ASP A 377 33.22 0.08 13.23
N SER A 378 33.33 -0.43 12.00
CA SER A 378 34.14 0.15 10.92
C SER A 378 33.45 1.31 10.18
N CYS A 379 32.12 1.42 10.30
CA CYS A 379 31.29 2.45 9.65
C CYS A 379 31.37 3.78 10.42
N ILE A 380 32.48 4.51 10.26
CA ILE A 380 32.74 5.78 10.96
C ILE A 380 32.90 6.91 9.93
N GLY A 381 32.31 8.08 10.23
CA GLY A 381 32.45 9.29 9.41
C GLY A 381 31.35 9.40 8.35
N ASN A 382 31.71 9.19 7.09
CA ASN A 382 30.81 9.33 5.93
C ASN A 382 29.89 8.11 5.69
N CYS A 383 30.01 7.09 6.54
CA CYS A 383 29.11 5.94 6.59
C CYS A 383 28.19 6.08 7.81
N GLU A 384 26.91 5.83 7.60
CA GLU A 384 25.88 5.91 8.63
C GLU A 384 25.14 4.57 8.75
N ALA A 385 24.92 4.09 9.98
CA ALA A 385 24.04 2.95 10.22
C ALA A 385 22.57 3.40 10.20
N ARG A 386 21.82 3.02 9.16
CA ARG A 386 20.42 3.37 8.98
C ARG A 386 19.49 2.19 9.14
N VAL A 387 18.25 2.45 9.52
CA VAL A 387 17.23 1.42 9.69
C VAL A 387 16.80 0.87 8.32
N ASP A 388 16.75 -0.46 8.18
CA ASP A 388 16.26 -1.12 6.97
C ASP A 388 14.72 -0.99 6.89
N PRO A 389 14.16 -0.43 5.79
CA PRO A 389 12.72 -0.30 5.59
C PRO A 389 11.97 -1.63 5.56
N TRP A 390 12.66 -2.74 5.27
CA TRP A 390 12.09 -4.08 5.10
C TRP A 390 12.30 -5.00 6.31
N ARG A 391 12.93 -4.51 7.40
CA ARG A 391 13.28 -5.32 8.59
C ARG A 391 12.08 -6.10 9.16
N ASP A 392 10.92 -5.46 9.27
CA ASP A 392 9.72 -6.03 9.91
C ASP A 392 9.06 -7.12 9.04
N ASN A 393 9.44 -7.20 7.77
CA ASN A 393 8.89 -8.15 6.80
C ASN A 393 9.80 -9.38 6.61
N ARG A 394 11.03 -9.36 7.12
CA ARG A 394 11.93 -10.52 7.04
C ARG A 394 11.72 -11.45 8.23
N PHE A 395 11.66 -12.75 7.97
CA PHE A 395 11.52 -13.74 9.04
C PHE A 395 12.88 -14.15 9.66
N GLN A 396 13.99 -13.78 9.02
CA GLN A 396 15.35 -14.02 9.48
C GLN A 396 16.27 -12.86 9.08
N THR A 397 17.29 -12.60 9.89
CA THR A 397 18.35 -11.61 9.64
C THR A 397 19.69 -12.32 9.49
N LEU A 398 20.63 -11.71 8.74
CA LEU A 398 21.99 -12.22 8.57
C LEU A 398 22.83 -12.13 9.85
N ASN A 399 22.62 -11.07 10.62
CA ASN A 399 23.27 -10.84 11.91
C ASN A 399 22.17 -10.54 12.94
N GLU A 400 22.18 -11.23 14.07
CA GLU A 400 21.20 -11.01 15.15
C GLU A 400 21.42 -9.67 15.87
N GLN A 401 22.65 -9.15 15.90
CA GLN A 401 23.00 -7.91 16.59
C GLN A 401 22.67 -6.66 15.77
N TYR A 402 22.83 -6.71 14.44
CA TYR A 402 22.62 -5.57 13.53
C TYR A 402 21.58 -5.86 12.44
N GLY A 403 20.70 -6.84 12.67
CA GLY A 403 19.76 -7.33 11.67
C GLY A 403 18.84 -6.26 11.08
N GLU A 404 18.55 -5.23 11.87
CA GLU A 404 17.67 -4.11 11.55
C GLU A 404 18.38 -2.90 10.92
N LEU A 405 19.71 -2.85 10.97
CA LEU A 405 20.50 -1.72 10.49
C LEU A 405 21.29 -2.09 9.22
N ARG A 406 21.50 -1.12 8.33
CA ARG A 406 22.29 -1.25 7.11
C ARG A 406 23.21 -0.05 6.98
N ALA A 407 24.42 -0.30 6.51
CA ALA A 407 25.38 0.76 6.25
C ALA A 407 24.89 1.58 5.04
N PHE A 408 24.79 2.89 5.21
CA PHE A 408 24.41 3.82 4.16
C PHE A 408 25.56 4.79 3.92
N ILE A 409 25.90 5.00 2.65
CA ILE A 409 26.91 5.94 2.21
C ILE A 409 26.24 6.93 1.27
N GLU A 410 26.32 8.20 1.64
CA GLU A 410 25.77 9.29 0.84
C GLU A 410 26.57 9.46 -0.46
N GLU A 411 25.87 9.75 -1.55
CA GLU A 411 26.47 10.03 -2.84
C GLU A 411 27.46 11.21 -2.76
N GLY A 412 28.68 11.00 -3.27
CA GLY A 412 29.77 11.98 -3.19
C GLY A 412 30.61 11.91 -1.91
N ALA A 413 30.23 11.06 -0.94
CA ALA A 413 30.96 10.87 0.30
C ALA A 413 31.78 9.56 0.27
N ASN A 414 33.10 9.67 0.28
CA ASN A 414 33.97 8.49 0.28
C ASN A 414 33.96 7.82 1.67
N SER A 415 33.94 6.50 1.70
CA SER A 415 33.96 5.73 2.94
C SER A 415 34.84 4.49 2.84
N LEU A 416 35.40 4.08 3.98
CA LEU A 416 36.07 2.80 4.17
C LEU A 416 35.21 1.97 5.12
N LEU A 417 35.05 0.69 4.83
CA LEU A 417 34.28 -0.26 5.65
C LEU A 417 34.93 -1.63 5.62
N ASN A 418 34.74 -2.38 6.70
CA ASN A 418 35.23 -3.75 6.83
C ASN A 418 34.05 -4.72 6.75
N PHE A 419 34.26 -5.87 6.11
CA PHE A 419 33.33 -6.99 6.13
C PHE A 419 33.85 -8.13 7.00
N GLU A 420 33.02 -8.56 7.94
CA GLU A 420 33.32 -9.70 8.80
C GLU A 420 33.19 -11.00 8.03
N LEU A 421 34.34 -11.65 7.76
CA LEU A 421 34.40 -12.93 7.09
C LEU A 421 34.28 -14.08 8.09
N GLN A 422 33.29 -14.97 7.87
CA GLN A 422 33.19 -16.23 8.60
C GLN A 422 34.24 -17.26 8.14
N ARG A 423 34.73 -17.13 6.90
CA ARG A 423 35.73 -18.01 6.28
C ARG A 423 36.72 -17.18 5.46
N THR A 424 37.96 -17.65 5.36
CA THR A 424 38.97 -17.01 4.50
C THR A 424 38.52 -17.03 3.05
N ALA A 425 38.51 -15.87 2.42
CA ALA A 425 38.23 -15.73 0.99
C ALA A 425 39.53 -15.98 0.22
N PHE A 426 39.55 -17.02 -0.63
CA PHE A 426 40.76 -17.40 -1.36
C PHE A 426 40.89 -16.62 -2.66
N VAL A 427 42.13 -16.47 -3.14
CA VAL A 427 42.40 -15.96 -4.48
C VAL A 427 41.63 -16.77 -5.53
N GLY A 428 41.02 -16.07 -6.49
CA GLY A 428 40.20 -16.69 -7.54
C GLY A 428 38.73 -16.93 -7.15
N SER A 429 38.34 -16.74 -5.88
CA SER A 429 36.93 -16.75 -5.49
C SER A 429 36.17 -15.58 -6.14
N ARG A 430 34.95 -15.86 -6.60
CA ARG A 430 34.02 -14.84 -7.07
C ARG A 430 33.33 -14.20 -5.86
N ILE A 431 33.36 -12.87 -5.80
CA ILE A 431 32.68 -12.07 -4.78
C ILE A 431 31.62 -11.23 -5.46
N CYS A 432 30.45 -11.14 -4.85
CA CYS A 432 29.34 -10.30 -5.28
C CYS A 432 28.92 -9.37 -4.14
N LEU A 433 28.98 -8.07 -4.38
CA LEU A 433 28.43 -7.04 -3.51
C LEU A 433 26.95 -6.84 -3.80
N PHE A 434 26.14 -7.01 -2.77
CA PHE A 434 24.71 -6.69 -2.80
C PHE A 434 24.47 -5.34 -2.15
N TYR A 435 23.88 -4.44 -2.91
CA TYR A 435 23.59 -3.09 -2.47
C TYR A 435 22.27 -2.59 -3.05
N GLU A 436 21.68 -1.62 -2.37
CA GLU A 436 20.47 -0.93 -2.77
C GLU A 436 20.83 0.52 -3.11
N SER A 437 20.54 0.93 -4.33
CA SER A 437 20.67 2.30 -4.82
C SER A 437 19.46 3.11 -4.40
N VAL A 438 19.66 4.06 -3.48
CA VAL A 438 18.61 4.98 -3.00
C VAL A 438 18.55 6.17 -3.97
N GLY A 439 17.51 6.20 -4.79
CA GLY A 439 17.42 7.09 -5.95
C GLY A 439 18.44 6.78 -7.05
N GLN A 440 18.56 7.71 -8.00
CA GLN A 440 19.56 7.61 -9.07
C GLN A 440 20.85 8.28 -8.60
N HIS A 441 21.96 7.56 -8.70
CA HIS A 441 23.28 8.05 -8.30
C HIS A 441 24.30 7.86 -9.44
N ASP A 442 25.40 8.61 -9.37
CA ASP A 442 26.53 8.53 -10.29
C ASP A 442 27.32 7.21 -10.14
N GLU A 443 28.35 7.01 -10.96
CA GLU A 443 29.25 5.86 -10.83
C GLU A 443 30.11 5.97 -9.56
N PHE A 444 30.43 4.82 -8.95
CA PHE A 444 31.36 4.76 -7.82
C PHE A 444 32.40 3.67 -8.02
N TYR A 445 33.54 3.83 -7.36
CA TYR A 445 34.64 2.88 -7.39
C TYR A 445 34.66 2.08 -6.09
N LEU A 446 34.73 0.76 -6.22
CA LEU A 446 34.93 -0.17 -5.14
C LEU A 446 36.41 -0.59 -5.12
N SER A 447 37.13 -0.29 -4.05
CA SER A 447 38.52 -0.67 -3.86
C SER A 447 38.65 -1.72 -2.77
N ILE A 448 39.25 -2.88 -3.07
CA ILE A 448 39.56 -3.93 -2.09
C ILE A 448 41.04 -4.26 -2.21
N GLY A 449 41.82 -3.93 -1.18
CA GLY A 449 43.28 -4.07 -1.22
C GLY A 449 43.89 -3.23 -2.37
N SER A 450 44.53 -3.89 -3.33
CA SER A 450 45.11 -3.25 -4.53
C SER A 450 44.18 -3.27 -5.75
N GLN A 451 43.04 -3.95 -5.66
CA GLN A 451 42.08 -4.10 -6.75
C GLN A 451 41.04 -2.99 -6.68
N GLN A 452 40.74 -2.38 -7.83
CA GLN A 452 39.69 -1.37 -7.96
C GLN A 452 38.75 -1.78 -9.09
N THR A 453 37.45 -1.80 -8.81
CA THR A 453 36.40 -2.05 -9.80
C THR A 453 35.45 -0.87 -9.87
N THR A 454 35.05 -0.51 -11.08
CA THR A 454 34.04 0.53 -11.29
C THR A 454 32.66 -0.09 -11.26
N VAL A 455 31.78 0.46 -10.43
CA VAL A 455 30.36 0.15 -10.42
C VAL A 455 29.63 1.25 -11.18
N THR A 456 29.12 0.90 -12.36
CA THR A 456 28.40 1.83 -13.24
C THR A 456 27.16 2.38 -12.57
N SER A 457 26.78 3.61 -12.92
CA SER A 457 25.59 4.28 -12.38
C SER A 457 24.36 3.41 -12.58
N GLY A 458 23.76 2.98 -11.48
CA GLY A 458 22.56 2.15 -11.48
C GLY A 458 21.30 2.98 -11.53
N SER A 459 20.23 2.42 -12.10
CA SER A 459 18.88 2.89 -11.79
C SER A 459 18.63 2.73 -10.29
N SER A 460 17.68 3.45 -9.70
CA SER A 460 17.28 3.19 -8.30
C SER A 460 16.84 1.73 -8.13
N GLY A 461 17.06 1.12 -6.96
CA GLY A 461 16.63 -0.24 -6.66
C GLY A 461 17.74 -1.16 -6.16
N TRP A 462 17.51 -2.46 -6.25
CA TRP A 462 18.44 -3.50 -5.78
C TRP A 462 19.38 -3.94 -6.88
N HIS A 463 20.67 -4.04 -6.56
CA HIS A 463 21.72 -4.37 -7.51
C HIS A 463 22.73 -5.35 -6.93
N ARG A 464 23.41 -6.02 -7.85
CA ARG A 464 24.51 -6.92 -7.53
C ARG A 464 25.71 -6.65 -8.45
N HIS A 465 26.87 -6.41 -7.86
CA HIS A 465 28.12 -6.25 -8.60
C HIS A 465 29.11 -7.35 -8.23
N CYS A 466 29.56 -8.13 -9.21
CA CYS A 466 30.47 -9.26 -8.98
C CYS A 466 31.84 -9.07 -9.62
N PHE A 467 32.88 -9.52 -8.94
CA PHE A 467 34.27 -9.52 -9.40
C PHE A 467 35.03 -10.71 -8.79
N THR A 468 36.23 -11.01 -9.30
CA THR A 468 37.08 -12.10 -8.80
C THR A 468 38.21 -11.54 -7.97
N LEU A 469 38.51 -12.15 -6.82
CA LEU A 469 39.61 -11.74 -5.96
C LEU A 469 40.99 -12.06 -6.55
N GLU A 470 41.88 -11.08 -6.50
CA GLU A 470 43.29 -11.24 -6.88
C GLU A 470 44.19 -11.78 -5.76
N MET A 471 43.73 -11.70 -4.51
CA MET A 471 44.49 -12.11 -3.32
C MET A 471 43.60 -12.81 -2.29
N THR A 472 44.22 -13.57 -1.39
CA THR A 472 43.53 -14.21 -0.28
C THR A 472 43.34 -13.22 0.87
N HIS A 473 42.11 -13.09 1.37
CA HIS A 473 41.73 -12.17 2.43
C HIS A 473 41.12 -12.90 3.63
N THR A 474 41.57 -12.54 4.84
CA THR A 474 40.95 -12.96 6.11
C THR A 474 39.94 -11.95 6.64
N THR A 475 40.10 -10.69 6.25
CA THR A 475 39.17 -9.57 6.43
C THR A 475 39.15 -8.77 5.12
N ILE A 476 37.99 -8.26 4.72
CA ILE A 476 37.86 -7.45 3.50
C ILE A 476 37.63 -6.01 3.91
N ASP A 477 38.65 -5.18 3.73
CA ASP A 477 38.53 -3.73 3.80
C ASP A 477 38.13 -3.21 2.42
N ALA A 478 36.92 -2.70 2.32
CA ALA A 478 36.35 -2.11 1.11
C ALA A 478 36.32 -0.59 1.22
N GLY A 479 36.91 0.08 0.24
CA GLY A 479 36.78 1.51 0.02
C GLY A 479 35.75 1.79 -1.05
N ILE A 480 34.88 2.76 -0.78
CA ILE A 480 33.90 3.28 -1.72
C ILE A 480 34.27 4.72 -2.00
N GLU A 481 34.59 4.99 -3.26
CA GLU A 481 35.04 6.31 -3.72
C GLU A 481 34.12 6.82 -4.82
N TRP A 482 33.71 8.08 -4.71
CA TRP A 482 32.95 8.79 -5.74
C TRP A 482 33.86 9.77 -6.47
N ASP A 483 33.48 10.18 -7.68
CA ASP A 483 34.17 11.29 -8.35
C ASP A 483 33.93 12.60 -7.57
N LYS A 484 34.89 13.51 -7.62
CA LYS A 484 34.84 14.81 -6.94
C LYS A 484 33.74 15.72 -7.48
N SER A 485 33.23 15.46 -8.67
CA SER A 485 32.10 16.20 -9.25
C SER A 485 30.74 15.72 -8.76
N THR A 486 30.68 14.54 -8.14
CA THR A 486 29.44 13.92 -7.71
C THR A 486 28.92 14.57 -6.43
N SER A 487 27.61 14.82 -6.40
CA SER A 487 26.94 15.43 -5.26
C SER A 487 25.57 14.79 -5.03
N SER A 488 25.23 14.54 -3.78
CA SER A 488 23.94 14.00 -3.41
C SER A 488 22.77 14.92 -3.77
N SER A 489 21.63 14.31 -4.10
CA SER A 489 20.35 14.99 -4.29
C SER A 489 19.41 14.65 -3.13
N THR A 490 18.61 15.64 -2.71
CA THR A 490 17.65 15.49 -1.61
C THR A 490 16.25 15.22 -2.15
N TRP A 491 15.52 14.30 -1.51
CA TRP A 491 14.16 13.94 -1.87
C TRP A 491 13.30 13.65 -0.64
N LEU A 492 11.97 13.55 -0.83
CA LEU A 492 11.03 13.28 0.25
C LEU A 492 10.81 11.77 0.38
N ASN A 493 11.31 11.18 1.46
CA ASN A 493 11.23 9.75 1.69
C ASN A 493 9.93 9.37 2.43
N PRO A 494 8.99 8.67 1.77
CA PRO A 494 7.72 8.25 2.38
C PRO A 494 7.92 7.17 3.46
N SER A 495 9.03 6.44 3.45
CA SER A 495 9.33 5.48 4.52
C SER A 495 9.52 6.20 5.86
N GLY A 496 10.16 7.37 5.88
CA GLY A 496 10.22 8.20 7.09
C GLY A 496 8.86 8.74 7.53
N LEU A 497 8.02 9.19 6.60
CA LEU A 497 6.66 9.66 6.91
C LEU A 497 5.75 8.56 7.49
N SER A 498 5.93 7.32 7.06
CA SER A 498 5.20 6.15 7.58
C SER A 498 5.80 5.58 8.86
N GLY A 499 6.98 6.04 9.29
CA GLY A 499 7.72 5.48 10.43
C GLY A 499 8.45 4.16 10.13
N ARG A 500 8.50 3.73 8.86
CA ARG A 500 9.30 2.57 8.43
C ARG A 500 10.79 2.91 8.30
N GLY A 501 11.09 4.14 7.91
CA GLY A 501 12.44 4.70 7.82
C GLY A 501 12.73 5.71 8.92
N ASP A 502 13.96 6.18 8.96
CA ASP A 502 14.50 7.11 9.96
C ASP A 502 14.41 8.59 9.53
N ARG A 503 14.28 8.87 8.23
CA ARG A 503 14.33 10.24 7.67
C ARG A 503 13.16 10.56 6.74
N VAL A 504 12.60 11.75 6.90
CA VAL A 504 11.54 12.30 6.02
C VAL A 504 12.13 12.98 4.79
N LEU A 505 13.24 13.71 4.95
CA LEU A 505 14.04 14.23 3.85
C LEU A 505 15.30 13.38 3.78
N ASP A 506 15.46 12.69 2.67
CA ASP A 506 16.53 11.72 2.46
C ASP A 506 17.42 12.14 1.29
N THR A 507 18.60 11.54 1.21
CA THR A 507 19.64 11.82 0.23
C THR A 507 19.86 10.61 -0.67
N THR A 508 20.31 10.86 -1.90
CA THR A 508 20.77 9.78 -2.79
C THR A 508 22.07 9.18 -2.28
N GLY A 509 22.27 7.90 -2.58
CA GLY A 509 23.42 7.14 -2.12
C GLY A 509 23.20 5.65 -2.25
N ILE A 510 24.02 4.89 -1.54
CA ILE A 510 23.99 3.43 -1.55
C ILE A 510 23.80 2.88 -0.15
N ARG A 511 22.95 1.85 -0.04
CA ARG A 511 22.78 1.05 1.17
C ARG A 511 23.41 -0.32 0.94
N LEU A 512 24.38 -0.67 1.76
CA LEU A 512 25.10 -1.94 1.64
C LEU A 512 24.40 -3.02 2.46
N HIS A 513 24.27 -4.21 1.86
CA HIS A 513 23.59 -5.33 2.49
C HIS A 513 24.57 -6.43 2.92
N TRP A 514 25.22 -7.10 1.98
CA TRP A 514 26.22 -8.13 2.27
C TRP A 514 27.17 -8.36 1.09
N LEU A 515 28.29 -9.02 1.36
CA LEU A 515 29.12 -9.68 0.35
C LEU A 515 28.77 -11.17 0.31
N GLU A 516 28.59 -11.69 -0.88
CA GLU A 516 28.49 -13.14 -1.11
C GLU A 516 29.77 -13.62 -1.78
N ILE A 517 30.36 -14.68 -1.24
CA ILE A 517 31.65 -15.19 -1.67
C ILE A 517 31.50 -16.66 -2.00
N ASP A 518 31.79 -17.01 -3.25
CA ASP A 518 31.75 -18.38 -3.73
C ASP A 518 32.90 -19.20 -3.13
N VAL A 519 32.57 -20.34 -2.50
CA VAL A 519 33.50 -21.24 -1.78
C VAL A 519 33.66 -22.59 -2.46
#